data_AF-A0A932DFI2-F1
#
_entry.id   AF-A0A932DFI2-F1
#
_cell.length_a   1.000
_cell.length_b   1.000
_cell.length_c   1.000
_cell.angle_alpha   90.00
_cell.angle_beta   90.00
_cell.angle_gamma   90.00
#
_symmetry.space_group_name_H-M   'P 1'
#
loop_
_entity.id
_entity.type
_entity.pdbx_description
1 polymer ?
#
loop_
_entity_poly.entity_id
_entity_poly.type
_entity_poly.pdbx_seq_one_letter_code
_entity_poly.pdbx_strand_id
1 'polypeptide(L)' 'MGEVMTREQIEREFESEWILVGEPELSPTLEVTRGHVLCHSRNRDDVYRKARELRPKRSAFLYTGRLPPGTAIVL' A
#
# COMPACT_ATOMS: atom_id res chain seq x y z
N MET A 1 0.53 -4.93 -16.68
CA MET A 1 -0.47 -5.27 -15.65
C MET A 1 0.30 -5.64 -14.40
N GLY A 2 0.07 -4.96 -13.28
CA GLY A 2 0.77 -5.24 -12.03
C GLY A 2 0.33 -6.60 -11.48
N GLU A 3 1.19 -7.23 -10.69
CA GLU A 3 0.86 -8.48 -10.00
C GLU A 3 -0.21 -8.22 -8.94
N VAL A 4 -1.26 -9.04 -8.91
CA VAL A 4 -2.28 -9.00 -7.85
C VAL A 4 -1.71 -9.74 -6.66
N MET A 5 -1.59 -9.04 -5.53
CA MET A 5 -1.05 -9.61 -4.31
C MET A 5 -2.05 -9.41 -3.17
N THR A 6 -2.12 -10.39 -2.26
CA THR A 6 -2.86 -10.23 -1.00
C THR A 6 -2.07 -9.38 -0.02
N ARG A 7 -2.76 -8.82 0.98
CA ARG A 7 -2.13 -8.05 2.05
C ARG A 7 -0.98 -8.82 2.71
N GLU A 8 -1.16 -10.11 2.97
CA GLU A 8 -0.16 -10.95 3.62
C GLU A 8 1.07 -11.19 2.73
N GLN A 9 0.89 -11.30 1.41
CA GLN A 9 2.01 -11.39 0.46
C GLN A 9 2.78 -10.07 0.40
N ILE A 10 2.05 -8.96 0.31
CA ILE A 10 2.61 -7.61 0.32
C ILE A 10 3.43 -7.35 1.59
N GLU A 11 2.90 -7.70 2.76
CA GLU A 11 3.60 -7.55 4.05
C GLU A 11 4.85 -8.42 4.16
N ARG A 12 4.88 -9.60 3.53
CA ARG A 12 6.04 -10.50 3.53
C ARG A 12 7.14 -10.09 2.56
N GLU A 13 6.77 -9.60 1.37
CA GLU A 13 7.73 -9.23 0.33
C GLU A 13 8.31 -7.83 0.53
N PHE A 14 7.51 -6.91 1.06
CA PHE A 14 7.87 -5.51 1.23
C PHE A 14 7.82 -5.15 2.71
N GLU A 15 8.79 -5.56 3.52
CA GLU A 15 8.79 -5.23 4.96
C GLU A 15 9.16 -3.77 5.22
N SER A 16 8.32 -3.04 5.97
CA SER A 16 8.54 -1.63 6.34
C SER A 16 8.67 -0.67 5.15
N GLU A 17 7.89 -0.89 4.10
CA GLU A 17 7.86 -0.05 2.90
C GLU A 17 6.48 0.59 2.69
N TRP A 18 6.46 1.69 1.94
CA TRP A 18 5.24 2.29 1.42
C TRP A 18 4.91 1.68 0.07
N ILE A 19 3.63 1.41 -0.15
CA ILE A 19 3.15 0.64 -1.29
C ILE A 19 1.92 1.31 -1.86
N LEU A 20 1.97 1.61 -3.16
CA LEU A 20 0.83 2.06 -3.94
C LEU A 20 0.13 0.84 -4.52
N VAL A 21 -1.08 0.58 -4.03
CA VAL A 21 -1.94 -0.48 -4.55
C VAL A 21 -2.95 0.13 -5.52
N GLY A 22 -3.01 -0.40 -6.73
CA GLY A 22 -3.99 -0.09 -7.75
C GLY A 22 -5.17 -1.05 -7.72
N GLU A 23 -6.35 -0.53 -8.03
CA GLU A 23 -7.63 -1.26 -7.97
C GLU A 23 -7.79 -2.10 -6.71
N PRO A 24 -7.61 -1.50 -5.51
CA PRO A 24 -7.68 -2.25 -4.28
C PRO A 24 -9.10 -2.83 -4.06
N GLU A 25 -9.10 -4.05 -3.56
CA GLU A 25 -10.28 -4.66 -2.96
C GLU A 25 -10.27 -4.40 -1.46
N LEU A 26 -11.40 -3.90 -0.97
CA LEU A 26 -11.55 -3.49 0.41
C LEU A 26 -12.47 -4.47 1.14
N SER A 27 -12.13 -4.76 2.38
CA SER A 27 -13.03 -5.42 3.33
C SER A 27 -14.20 -4.50 3.70
N PRO A 28 -15.23 -5.01 4.37
CA PRO A 28 -16.30 -4.18 4.96
C PRO A 28 -15.78 -3.11 5.96
N THR A 29 -14.58 -3.32 6.53
CA THR A 29 -13.89 -2.37 7.43
C THR A 29 -13.03 -1.34 6.70
N LEU A 30 -13.10 -1.29 5.36
CA LEU A 30 -12.28 -0.42 4.50
C LEU A 30 -10.78 -0.75 4.53
N GLU A 31 -10.41 -1.97 4.91
CA GLU A 31 -9.03 -2.43 4.86
C GLU A 31 -8.75 -3.09 3.51
N VAL A 32 -7.57 -2.84 2.95
CA VAL A 32 -7.15 -3.49 1.69
C VAL A 32 -6.91 -4.97 1.95
N THR A 33 -7.60 -5.85 1.22
CA THR A 33 -7.42 -7.30 1.28
C THR A 33 -6.49 -7.79 0.17
N ARG A 34 -6.62 -7.22 -1.03
CA ARG A 34 -5.78 -7.51 -2.20
C ARG A 34 -5.79 -6.34 -3.20
N GLY A 35 -4.84 -6.34 -4.11
CA GLY A 35 -4.82 -5.43 -5.25
C GLY A 35 -3.52 -5.50 -6.03
N HIS A 36 -3.38 -4.63 -7.03
CA HIS A 36 -2.20 -4.60 -7.89
C HIS A 36 -1.10 -3.73 -7.26
N VAL A 37 0.09 -4.28 -7.02
CA VAL A 37 1.23 -3.45 -6.59
C VAL A 37 1.70 -2.62 -7.79
N LEU A 38 1.51 -1.30 -7.72
CA LEU A 38 1.91 -0.36 -8.77
C LEU A 38 3.30 0.22 -8.52
N CYS A 39 3.64 0.44 -7.24
CA CYS A 39 4.93 0.99 -6.82
C CYS A 39 5.14 0.66 -5.34
N HIS A 40 6.38 0.41 -4.94
CA HIS A 40 6.79 0.34 -3.55
C HIS A 40 8.09 1.12 -3.34
N SER A 41 8.27 1.71 -2.16
CA SER A 41 9.51 2.37 -1.74
C SER A 41 9.50 2.55 -0.23
N ARG A 42 10.68 2.52 0.40
CA ARG A 42 10.83 2.91 1.82
C ARG A 42 10.53 4.38 2.06
N ASN A 43 10.69 5.21 1.03
CA ASN A 43 10.38 6.62 1.10
C ASN A 43 8.96 6.88 0.61
N ARG A 44 8.13 7.40 1.50
CA ARG A 44 6.75 7.81 1.21
C ARG A 44 6.68 8.77 0.01
N ASP A 45 7.57 9.75 -0.06
CA ASP A 45 7.48 10.81 -1.08
C ASP A 45 7.68 10.27 -2.51
N ASP A 46 8.45 9.19 -2.66
CA ASP A 46 8.64 8.53 -3.94
C ASP A 46 7.36 7.83 -4.41
N VAL A 47 6.66 7.17 -3.50
CA VAL A 47 5.37 6.52 -3.78
C VAL A 47 4.30 7.54 -4.13
N TYR A 48 4.25 8.68 -3.42
CA TYR A 48 3.33 9.77 -3.73
C TYR A 48 3.62 10.42 -5.08
N ARG A 49 4.90 10.64 -5.42
CA ARG A 49 5.31 11.11 -6.74
C ARG A 49 4.84 10.14 -7.81
N LYS A 50 5.02 8.84 -7.58
CA LYS A 50 4.62 7.80 -8.53
C LYS A 50 3.10 7.72 -8.71
N ALA A 51 2.34 7.87 -7.63
CA ALA A 51 0.88 7.94 -7.69
C ALA A 51 0.40 9.12 -8.55
N ARG A 52 1.07 10.28 -8.47
CA ARG A 52 0.76 11.46 -9.30
C ARG A 52 1.10 11.27 -10.78
N GLU A 53 2.15 10.50 -11.08
CA GLU A 53 2.53 10.13 -12.45
C GLU A 53 1.55 9.12 -13.05
N LEU A 54 1.24 8.05 -12.31
CA LEU A 54 0.40 6.95 -12.77
C LEU A 54 -1.09 7.31 -12.82
N ARG A 55 -1.54 8.23 -11.95
CA ARG A 55 -2.94 8.67 -11.79
C ARG A 55 -3.94 7.49 -11.82
N PRO A 56 -3.77 6.47 -10.98
CA PRO A 56 -4.71 5.37 -10.92
C PRO A 56 -6.09 5.88 -10.52
N LYS A 57 -7.15 5.37 -11.17
CA LYS A 57 -8.55 5.78 -10.87
C LYS A 57 -9.00 5.30 -9.49
N ARG A 58 -8.54 4.12 -9.06
CA ARG A 58 -8.77 3.54 -7.75
C ARG A 58 -7.42 3.10 -7.20
N SER A 59 -7.04 3.64 -6.04
CA SER A 59 -5.79 3.27 -5.39
C SER A 59 -5.87 3.40 -3.87
N ALA A 60 -5.01 2.68 -3.18
CA ALA A 60 -4.76 2.79 -1.76
C ALA A 60 -3.26 2.87 -1.48
N PHE A 61 -2.88 3.55 -0.40
CA PHE A 61 -1.53 3.53 0.13
C PHE A 61 -1.48 2.57 1.31
N LEU A 62 -0.53 1.65 1.30
CA LEU A 62 -0.25 0.76 2.41
C LEU A 62 1.14 1.06 2.97
N TYR A 63 1.26 0.99 4.28
CA TYR A 63 2.54 0.93 4.97
C TYR A 63 2.61 -0.40 5.69
N THR A 64 3.60 -1.22 5.34
CA THR A 64 3.77 -2.59 5.86
C THR A 64 4.69 -2.65 7.07
N GLY A 65 5.15 -1.49 7.57
CA GLY A 65 5.93 -1.45 8.81
C GLY A 65 5.06 -1.85 9.98
N ARG A 66 5.58 -2.73 10.84
CA ARG A 66 4.90 -3.09 12.08
C ARG A 66 4.89 -1.86 12.99
N LEU A 67 3.70 -1.38 13.32
CA LEU A 67 3.54 -0.34 14.32
C LEU A 67 3.87 -0.93 15.69
N PRO A 68 4.79 -0.32 16.46
CA PRO A 68 5.01 -0.72 17.84
C PRO A 68 3.69 -0.60 18.63
N PRO A 69 3.45 -1.52 19.59
CA PRO A 69 2.28 -1.42 20.46
C PRO A 69 2.26 -0.05 21.17
N GLY A 70 1.11 0.62 21.16
CA GLY A 70 0.94 1.97 21.72
C GLY A 70 1.23 3.12 20.75
N THR A 71 1.45 2.85 19.46
CA THR A 71 1.63 3.90 18.44
C THR A 71 0.30 4.39 17.92
N ALA A 72 0.04 5.70 18.04
CA ALA A 72 -1.06 6.37 17.35
C ALA A 72 -0.54 7.02 16.06
N ILE A 73 -1.21 6.77 14.94
CA ILE A 73 -0.96 7.47 13.69
C ILE A 73 -1.85 8.71 13.66
N VAL A 74 -1.24 9.90 13.58
CA VAL A 74 -1.95 11.16 13.32
C VAL A 74 -1.76 11.48 11.84
N LEU A 75 -2.86 11.53 11.10
CA LEU A 75 -2.93 11.77 9.65
C LEU A 75 -3.25 13.24 9.36
#